data_AF-A0A1Y1JTN8-F1
#
_entry.id   AF-A0A1Y1JTN8-F1
#
_cell.length_a   1.000
_cell.length_b   1.000
_cell.length_c   1.000
_cell.angle_alpha   90.00
_cell.angle_beta   90.00
_cell.angle_gamma   90.00
#
_symmetry.space_group_name_H-M   'P 1'
#
loop_
_entity.id
_entity.type
_entity.pdbx_description
1 polymer ?
#
loop_
_entity_poly.entity_id
_entity_poly.type
_entity_poly.pdbx_seq_one_letter_code
_entity_poly.pdbx_strand_id
1 'polypeptide(L)'
;MVVITDENNFDFTDIFPTCIQYYRRVESSINDYSLIDPYNNSCVLIKSQLGIDVQIFSWICKVLSHYLENIKNESDEEYKKRNCKYFNFILKSEHKRINPSCNAEEDCYDKMIEVYQTQRKSELGVCKYYIKNLSEDTFSKFKNLNWLYYYKENLIEDIDKCPSDSTYIEEYTKVSNLCPNGNDSSFCKEVRKFKDEYMKGAKSENDCSVVLKILHQADKRDIRMVILIVSILTFTILIIIFVLYKYTPYGSYVKPCLKKLKNMRNGKNNELPILMDLFDETYKNLTDENYLISYKSLDY
;
A
#
# COMPACT_ATOMS: atom_id res chain seq x y z
N MET A 1 0.90 -27.72 15.88
CA MET A 1 0.38 -26.41 15.44
C MET A 1 1.16 -25.36 16.21
N VAL A 2 2.25 -24.88 15.62
CA VAL A 2 3.08 -23.82 16.21
C VAL A 2 2.45 -22.52 15.75
N VAL A 3 1.83 -21.79 16.68
CA VAL A 3 1.45 -20.40 16.45
C VAL A 3 2.76 -19.62 16.45
N ILE A 4 3.24 -19.26 15.27
CA ILE A 4 4.30 -18.27 15.12
C ILE A 4 3.64 -16.93 15.46
N THR A 5 3.85 -16.45 16.67
CA THR A 5 3.46 -15.10 17.09
C THR A 5 4.33 -14.10 16.34
N ASP A 6 3.71 -13.24 15.55
CA ASP A 6 4.34 -12.22 14.72
C ASP A 6 4.92 -11.11 15.63
N GLU A 7 6.19 -11.22 16.00
CA GLU A 7 6.86 -10.37 17.00
C GLU A 7 7.27 -8.97 16.50
N ASN A 8 6.81 -8.51 15.33
CA ASN A 8 7.32 -7.25 14.74
C ASN A 8 6.27 -6.38 14.01
N ASN A 9 5.11 -6.11 14.63
CA ASN A 9 4.19 -5.10 14.06
C ASN A 9 4.53 -3.70 14.59
N PHE A 10 5.65 -3.13 14.12
CA PHE A 10 5.97 -1.73 14.40
C PHE A 10 4.94 -0.81 13.72
N ASP A 11 4.47 0.21 14.45
CA ASP A 11 3.49 1.15 13.95
C ASP A 11 4.15 2.44 13.42
N PHE A 12 4.10 2.62 12.10
CA PHE A 12 4.62 3.75 11.33
C PHE A 12 3.64 4.92 11.18
N THR A 13 2.39 4.76 11.61
CA THR A 13 1.34 5.77 11.42
C THR A 13 1.74 7.14 12.00
N ASP A 14 1.47 8.19 11.22
CA ASP A 14 1.71 9.61 11.54
C ASP A 14 3.17 10.02 11.81
N ILE A 15 4.14 9.11 11.62
CA ILE A 15 5.56 9.48 11.68
C ILE A 15 5.93 10.36 10.49
N PHE A 16 5.52 9.96 9.28
CA PHE A 16 5.83 10.68 8.05
C PHE A 16 4.62 11.50 7.57
N PRO A 17 4.84 12.62 6.87
CA PRO A 17 6.12 13.29 6.61
C PRO A 17 6.63 14.16 7.79
N THR A 18 5.85 14.28 8.86
CA THR A 18 6.04 15.33 9.87
C THR A 18 7.37 15.22 10.60
N CYS A 19 7.73 14.04 11.11
CA CYS A 19 8.94 13.88 11.94
C CYS A 19 10.22 14.14 11.15
N ILE A 20 10.30 13.65 9.90
CA ILE A 20 11.45 13.92 9.02
C ILE A 20 11.56 15.41 8.66
N GLN A 21 10.46 16.09 8.36
CA GLN A 21 10.50 17.53 8.08
C GLN A 21 10.98 18.33 9.30
N TYR A 22 10.50 17.95 10.49
CA TYR A 22 10.90 18.60 11.72
C TYR A 22 12.39 18.37 12.02
N TYR A 23 12.87 17.15 11.85
CA TYR A 23 14.29 16.81 11.97
C TYR A 23 15.14 17.59 10.97
N ARG A 24 14.76 17.63 9.68
CA ARG A 24 15.49 18.39 8.64
C ARG A 24 15.56 19.87 8.93
N ARG A 25 14.50 20.45 9.52
CA ARG A 25 14.52 21.85 9.94
C ARG A 25 15.59 22.10 11.00
N VAL A 26 15.68 21.22 12.00
CA VAL A 26 16.75 21.29 13.02
C VAL A 26 18.11 21.15 12.37
N GLU A 27 18.30 20.12 11.55
CA GLU A 27 19.54 19.84 10.83
C GLU A 27 20.02 21.06 10.02
N SER A 28 19.12 21.69 9.27
CA SER A 28 19.42 22.87 8.45
C SER A 28 19.73 24.14 9.26
N SER A 29 19.27 24.21 10.51
CA SER A 29 19.48 25.39 11.38
C SER A 29 20.82 25.37 12.09
N ILE A 30 21.50 24.23 12.14
CA ILE A 30 22.74 24.05 12.88
C ILE A 30 23.92 24.45 12.01
N ASN A 31 24.59 25.53 12.44
CA ASN A 31 25.85 25.97 11.85
C ASN A 31 27.02 25.24 12.52
N ASP A 32 27.76 24.44 11.75
CA ASP A 32 28.89 23.64 12.25
C ASP A 32 30.01 24.51 12.86
N TYR A 33 30.14 25.76 12.40
CA TYR A 33 31.16 26.69 12.88
C TYR A 33 30.78 27.44 14.16
N SER A 34 29.56 27.28 14.67
CA SER A 34 29.13 27.97 15.89
C SER A 34 29.74 27.33 17.14
N LEU A 35 30.72 28.02 17.73
CA LEU A 35 31.27 27.71 19.06
C LEU A 35 30.30 28.01 20.21
N ILE A 36 29.15 28.64 19.93
CA ILE A 36 28.19 29.12 20.94
C ILE A 36 27.01 28.14 21.12
N ASP A 37 27.00 27.00 20.42
CA ASP A 37 25.93 26.02 20.55
C ASP A 37 25.83 25.49 22.00
N PRO A 38 24.62 25.51 22.62
CA PRO A 38 24.42 25.10 24.01
C PRO A 38 24.75 23.62 24.28
N TYR A 39 24.90 22.81 23.23
CA TYR A 39 25.24 21.39 23.30
C TYR A 39 26.71 21.08 23.03
N ASN A 40 27.54 22.07 22.71
CA ASN A 40 28.98 21.85 22.43
C ASN A 40 29.67 21.03 23.52
N ASN A 41 29.54 21.44 24.79
CA ASN A 41 30.18 20.72 25.90
C ASN A 41 29.58 19.31 26.11
N SER A 42 28.25 19.18 25.98
CA SER A 42 27.59 17.88 26.07
C SER A 42 28.10 16.93 24.98
N CYS A 43 28.25 17.41 23.75
CA CYS A 43 28.70 16.61 22.63
C CYS A 43 30.17 16.22 22.70
N VAL A 44 31.05 17.06 23.25
CA VAL A 44 32.44 16.68 23.54
C VAL A 44 32.49 15.54 24.57
N LEU A 45 31.69 15.62 25.63
CA LEU A 45 31.63 14.59 26.66
C LEU A 45 31.00 13.30 26.15
N ILE A 46 29.91 13.37 25.38
CA ILE A 46 29.29 12.21 24.73
C ILE A 46 30.29 11.55 23.77
N LYS A 47 31.02 12.33 22.97
CA LYS A 47 32.05 11.81 22.04
C LYS A 47 33.08 10.97 22.79
N SER A 48 33.58 11.48 23.93
CA SER A 48 34.51 10.76 24.79
C SER A 48 33.89 9.51 25.42
N GLN A 49 32.68 9.62 25.98
CA GLN A 49 31.96 8.53 26.65
C GLN A 49 31.65 7.36 25.71
N LEU A 50 31.36 7.67 24.44
CA LEU A 50 31.06 6.69 23.41
C LEU A 50 32.30 6.23 22.63
N GLY A 51 33.50 6.73 22.95
CA GLY A 51 34.75 6.35 22.29
C GLY A 51 34.76 6.68 20.79
N ILE A 52 34.09 7.75 20.37
CA ILE A 52 33.94 8.11 18.96
C ILE A 52 35.08 9.04 18.54
N ASP A 53 35.82 8.71 17.49
CA ASP A 53 36.89 9.56 16.94
C ASP A 53 36.49 10.26 15.63
N VAL A 54 35.22 10.17 15.23
CA VAL A 54 34.77 10.77 13.98
C VAL A 54 34.46 12.27 14.18
N GLN A 55 35.06 13.15 13.38
CA GLN A 55 34.86 14.61 13.49
C GLN A 55 33.40 15.02 13.29
N ILE A 56 32.71 14.40 12.31
CA ILE A 56 31.31 14.68 11.99
C ILE A 56 30.35 14.41 13.17
N PHE A 57 30.78 13.62 14.17
CA PHE A 57 29.96 13.32 15.34
C PHE A 57 29.56 14.54 16.15
N SER A 58 30.44 15.55 16.26
CA SER A 58 30.10 16.77 16.99
C SER A 58 28.89 17.47 16.38
N TRP A 59 28.80 17.52 15.05
CA TRP A 59 27.64 18.07 14.35
C TRP A 59 26.40 17.21 14.54
N ILE A 60 26.52 15.89 14.34
CA ILE A 60 25.40 14.93 14.52
C ILE A 60 24.82 15.05 15.94
N CYS A 61 25.67 15.05 16.96
CA CYS A 61 25.25 15.17 18.33
C CYS A 61 24.49 16.47 18.61
N LYS A 62 24.88 17.60 18.00
CA LYS A 62 24.11 18.85 18.10
C LYS A 62 22.73 18.70 17.49
N VAL A 63 22.65 18.12 16.28
CA VAL A 63 21.36 17.86 15.59
C VAL A 63 20.45 17.01 16.46
N LEU A 64 20.97 15.91 17.01
CA LEU A 64 20.23 15.04 17.92
C LEU A 64 19.78 15.78 19.20
N SER A 65 20.66 16.59 19.80
CA SER A 65 20.36 17.31 21.04
C SER A 65 19.29 18.39 20.85
N HIS A 66 19.38 19.18 19.78
CA HIS A 66 18.36 20.17 19.43
C HIS A 66 17.03 19.50 19.06
N TYR A 67 17.06 18.36 18.37
CA TYR A 67 15.83 17.62 18.05
C TYR A 67 15.15 17.11 19.32
N LEU A 68 15.91 16.61 20.30
CA LEU A 68 15.38 16.21 21.61
C LEU A 68 14.84 17.40 22.42
N GLU A 69 15.50 18.57 22.39
CA GLU A 69 14.99 19.79 23.04
C GLU A 69 13.66 20.22 22.45
N ASN A 70 13.55 20.16 21.14
CA ASN A 70 12.34 20.45 20.40
C ASN A 70 11.20 19.49 20.78
N ILE A 71 11.46 18.18 20.85
CA ILE A 71 10.49 17.18 21.33
C ILE A 71 10.06 17.46 22.78
N LYS A 72 11.03 17.78 23.64
CA LYS A 72 10.78 18.09 25.05
C LYS A 72 9.82 19.26 25.22
N ASN A 73 9.95 20.31 24.41
CA ASN A 73 9.15 21.52 24.52
C ASN A 73 7.70 21.35 24.02
N GLU A 74 7.36 20.22 23.40
CA GLU A 74 6.02 19.96 22.92
C GLU A 74 5.06 19.53 24.04
N SER A 75 3.77 19.83 23.88
CA SER A 75 2.74 19.47 24.87
C SER A 75 1.94 18.22 24.48
N ASP A 76 1.85 17.91 23.19
CA ASP A 76 1.16 16.71 22.68
C ASP A 76 2.01 15.46 22.92
N GLU A 77 1.56 14.57 23.81
CA GLU A 77 2.25 13.31 24.12
C GLU A 77 2.30 12.34 22.94
N GLU A 78 1.28 12.32 22.07
CA GLU A 78 1.36 11.54 20.84
C GLU A 78 2.37 12.17 19.87
N TYR A 79 2.57 13.50 19.91
CA TYR A 79 3.63 14.18 19.15
C TYR A 79 5.01 13.77 19.61
N LYS A 80 5.22 13.75 20.93
CA LYS A 80 6.47 13.26 21.50
C LYS A 80 6.74 11.82 21.10
N LYS A 81 5.74 10.94 21.28
CA LYS A 81 5.85 9.53 20.96
C LYS A 81 6.24 9.27 19.50
N ARG A 82 5.58 9.91 18.52
CA ARG A 82 5.95 9.74 17.09
C ARG A 82 7.34 10.28 16.75
N ASN A 83 7.73 11.43 17.33
CA ASN A 83 9.07 11.97 17.11
C ASN A 83 10.16 11.16 17.82
N CYS A 84 9.90 10.60 18.99
CA CYS A 84 10.83 9.71 19.68
C CYS A 84 11.01 8.38 18.94
N LYS A 85 9.95 7.84 18.33
CA LYS A 85 10.07 6.70 17.41
C LYS A 85 10.99 7.02 16.22
N TYR A 86 10.86 8.22 15.65
CA TYR A 86 11.73 8.68 14.57
C TYR A 86 13.18 8.90 15.06
N PHE A 87 13.37 9.50 16.24
CA PHE A 87 14.68 9.64 16.89
C PHE A 87 15.37 8.28 17.08
N ASN A 88 14.63 7.26 17.50
CA ASN A 88 15.15 5.89 17.62
C ASN A 88 15.74 5.37 16.29
N PHE A 89 14.99 5.58 15.20
CA PHE A 89 15.47 5.25 13.85
C PHE A 89 16.76 5.99 13.49
N ILE A 90 16.82 7.31 13.72
CA ILE A 90 18.02 8.09 13.46
C ILE A 90 19.19 7.58 14.30
N LEU A 91 18.96 7.33 15.60
CA LEU A 91 20.00 6.85 16.50
C LEU A 91 20.57 5.51 16.06
N LYS A 92 19.72 4.57 15.61
CA LYS A 92 20.16 3.30 15.03
C LYS A 92 20.94 3.51 13.72
N SER A 93 20.51 4.45 12.88
CA SER A 93 21.24 4.79 11.65
C SER A 93 22.65 5.31 11.95
N GLU A 94 22.77 6.22 12.93
CA GLU A 94 24.04 6.78 13.35
C GLU A 94 24.93 5.76 14.07
N HIS A 95 24.34 4.90 14.91
CA HIS A 95 25.03 3.77 15.53
C HIS A 95 25.71 2.88 14.50
N LYS A 96 24.98 2.47 13.45
CA LYS A 96 25.53 1.67 12.36
C LYS A 96 26.60 2.40 11.53
N ARG A 97 26.47 3.71 11.36
CA ARG A 97 27.40 4.51 10.56
C ARG A 97 28.72 4.80 11.27
N ILE A 98 28.65 5.09 12.56
CA ILE A 98 29.79 5.56 13.36
C ILE A 98 30.45 4.42 14.14
N ASN A 99 29.69 3.38 14.46
CA ASN A 99 30.12 2.23 15.26
C ASN A 99 30.71 2.65 16.63
N PRO A 100 29.92 3.29 17.50
CA PRO A 100 30.37 3.72 18.84
C PRO A 100 30.59 2.52 19.78
N SER A 101 31.17 2.78 20.96
CA SER A 101 31.48 1.74 21.96
C SER A 101 30.27 1.13 22.70
N CYS A 102 29.07 1.65 22.49
CA CYS A 102 27.82 1.11 23.04
C CYS A 102 27.27 -0.01 22.14
N ASN A 103 26.63 -1.03 22.75
CA ASN A 103 26.26 -2.25 22.03
C ASN A 103 25.12 -2.04 21.04
N ALA A 104 24.14 -1.20 21.39
CA ALA A 104 22.97 -0.91 20.57
C ALA A 104 22.49 0.53 20.77
N GLU A 105 21.55 0.99 19.94
CA GLU A 105 21.03 2.35 20.00
C GLU A 105 20.46 2.74 21.38
N GLU A 106 19.79 1.82 22.06
CA GLU A 106 19.24 2.04 23.41
C GLU A 106 20.36 2.32 24.43
N ASP A 107 21.38 1.47 24.47
CA ASP A 107 22.56 1.63 25.33
C ASP A 107 23.29 2.95 25.06
N CYS A 108 23.37 3.37 23.79
CA CYS A 108 23.98 4.63 23.42
C CYS A 108 23.20 5.81 23.97
N TYR A 109 21.87 5.77 23.87
CA TYR A 109 21.04 6.85 24.38
C TYR A 109 21.10 6.96 25.89
N ASP A 110 21.13 5.84 26.61
CA ASP A 110 21.30 5.84 28.07
C ASP A 110 22.61 6.53 28.49
N LYS A 111 23.73 6.23 27.81
CA LYS A 111 25.01 6.94 28.02
C LYS A 111 24.92 8.44 27.67
N MET A 112 24.17 8.81 26.62
CA MET A 112 23.92 10.23 26.31
C MET A 112 23.13 10.91 27.42
N ILE A 113 22.10 10.26 27.96
CA ILE A 113 21.28 10.77 29.07
C ILE A 113 22.12 11.01 30.32
N GLU A 114 23.02 10.09 30.67
CA GLU A 114 23.96 10.27 31.79
C GLU A 114 24.76 11.57 31.62
N VAL A 115 25.32 11.81 30.42
CA VAL A 115 26.05 13.05 30.14
C VAL A 115 25.12 14.26 30.25
N TYR A 116 23.93 14.22 29.65
CA TYR A 116 22.98 15.33 29.75
C TYR A 116 22.59 15.66 31.20
N GLN A 117 22.45 14.66 32.07
CA GLN A 117 22.20 14.86 33.50
C GLN A 117 23.34 15.64 34.17
N THR A 118 24.61 15.28 33.91
CA THR A 118 25.77 16.03 34.44
C THR A 118 25.82 17.47 33.94
N GLN A 119 25.26 17.73 32.75
CA GLN A 119 25.22 19.04 32.11
C GLN A 119 23.96 19.86 32.48
N ARG A 120 23.15 19.40 33.45
CA ARG A 120 21.87 20.03 33.84
C ARG A 120 20.87 20.11 32.68
N LYS A 121 20.87 19.10 31.81
CA LYS A 121 19.97 18.94 30.64
C LYS A 121 19.21 17.60 30.69
N SER A 122 18.91 17.12 31.90
CA SER A 122 18.28 15.81 32.13
C SER A 122 16.98 15.59 31.35
N GLU A 123 16.27 16.66 31.03
CA GLU A 123 15.03 16.66 30.24
C GLU A 123 15.23 16.21 28.79
N LEU A 124 16.47 16.19 28.27
CA LEU A 124 16.79 15.58 26.97
C LEU A 124 16.65 14.05 26.97
N GLY A 125 16.42 13.43 28.13
CA GLY A 125 15.96 12.04 28.24
C GLY A 125 14.49 11.83 27.89
N VAL A 126 13.81 12.82 27.29
CA VAL A 126 12.38 12.78 26.93
C VAL A 126 11.97 11.52 26.15
N CYS A 127 12.88 10.96 25.35
CA CYS A 127 12.59 9.79 24.54
C CYS A 127 12.87 8.43 25.20
N LYS A 128 13.40 8.39 26.43
CA LYS A 128 13.98 7.17 27.05
C LYS A 128 13.05 5.96 26.98
N TYR A 129 11.77 6.13 27.26
CA TYR A 129 10.79 5.04 27.26
C TYR A 129 10.32 4.58 25.87
N TYR A 130 10.65 5.35 24.83
CA TYR A 130 10.29 5.06 23.44
C TYR A 130 11.43 4.45 22.63
N ILE A 131 12.68 4.56 23.11
CA ILE A 131 13.85 3.97 22.46
C ILE A 131 13.91 2.50 22.83
N LYS A 132 13.99 1.67 21.78
CA LYS A 132 14.10 0.22 21.86
C LYS A 132 14.93 -0.25 20.68
N ASN A 133 15.64 -1.36 20.84
CA ASN A 133 16.36 -1.96 19.72
C ASN A 133 15.40 -2.30 18.57
N LEU A 134 15.50 -1.60 17.44
CA LEU A 134 14.66 -1.87 16.27
C LEU A 134 15.13 -3.16 15.61
N SER A 135 14.20 -4.03 15.23
CA SER A 135 14.54 -5.18 14.38
C SER A 135 15.06 -4.71 13.02
N GLU A 136 15.89 -5.53 12.37
CA GLU A 136 16.45 -5.20 11.05
C GLU A 136 15.37 -4.96 9.98
N ASP A 137 14.26 -5.68 10.06
CA ASP A 137 13.09 -5.47 9.21
C ASP A 137 12.47 -4.09 9.44
N THR A 138 12.21 -3.73 10.71
CA THR A 138 11.66 -2.41 11.07
C THR A 138 12.60 -1.28 10.63
N PHE A 139 13.90 -1.43 10.87
CA PHE A 139 14.90 -0.46 10.45
C PHE A 139 14.95 -0.30 8.93
N SER A 140 14.87 -1.41 8.17
CA SER A 140 14.85 -1.38 6.71
C SER A 140 13.59 -0.67 6.18
N LYS A 141 12.43 -0.92 6.78
CA LYS A 141 11.17 -0.21 6.47
C LYS A 141 11.27 1.29 6.75
N PHE A 142 11.86 1.68 7.89
CA PHE A 142 12.16 3.09 8.17
C PHE A 142 13.05 3.72 7.12
N LYS A 143 14.16 3.05 6.74
CA LYS A 143 15.05 3.56 5.69
C LYS A 143 14.32 3.82 4.38
N ASN A 144 13.46 2.90 3.98
CA ASN A 144 12.66 3.02 2.75
C ASN A 144 11.71 4.23 2.81
N LEU A 145 10.94 4.37 3.90
CA LEU A 145 10.05 5.53 4.07
C LEU A 145 10.86 6.83 4.16
N ASN A 146 11.93 6.84 4.95
CA ASN A 146 12.79 8.00 5.09
C ASN A 146 13.36 8.46 3.75
N TRP A 147 13.86 7.52 2.94
CA TRP A 147 14.35 7.80 1.60
C TRP A 147 13.26 8.41 0.71
N LEU A 148 12.06 7.82 0.68
CA LEU A 148 10.93 8.33 -0.11
C LEU A 148 10.61 9.78 0.23
N TYR A 149 10.41 10.07 1.52
CA TYR A 149 10.03 11.40 1.98
C TYR A 149 11.17 12.42 1.92
N TYR A 150 12.42 11.98 2.05
CA TYR A 150 13.59 12.85 1.94
C TYR A 150 13.77 13.35 0.52
N TYR A 151 13.68 12.45 -0.46
CA TYR A 151 13.93 12.74 -1.88
C TYR A 151 12.65 13.06 -2.67
N LYS A 152 11.54 13.37 -1.98
CA LYS A 152 10.24 13.65 -2.62
C LYS A 152 10.27 14.79 -3.64
N GLU A 153 11.20 15.74 -3.50
CA GLU A 153 11.34 16.87 -4.44
C GLU A 153 11.94 16.41 -5.77
N ASN A 154 12.83 15.41 -5.76
CA ASN A 154 13.40 14.82 -6.97
C ASN A 154 12.31 14.17 -7.86
N LEU A 155 11.25 13.64 -7.23
CA LEU A 155 10.09 13.13 -7.95
C LEU A 155 9.40 14.24 -8.76
N ILE A 156 9.30 15.44 -8.20
CA ILE A 156 8.62 16.59 -8.85
C ILE A 156 9.45 17.05 -10.05
N GLU A 157 10.77 17.16 -9.91
CA GLU A 157 11.68 17.55 -11.00
C GLU A 157 11.77 16.51 -12.13
N ASP A 158 11.60 15.23 -11.81
CA ASP A 158 11.65 14.12 -12.77
C ASP A 158 10.33 13.91 -13.54
N ILE A 159 9.17 14.23 -12.94
CA ILE A 159 7.85 14.10 -13.58
C ILE A 159 7.77 14.95 -14.86
N ASP A 160 8.38 16.13 -14.86
CA ASP A 160 8.37 17.04 -16.01
C ASP A 160 9.24 16.55 -17.20
N LYS A 161 10.08 15.52 -17.02
CA LYS A 161 11.08 15.07 -18.01
C LYS A 161 10.83 13.70 -18.64
N CYS A 162 9.69 13.05 -18.36
CA CYS A 162 9.43 11.64 -18.73
C CYS A 162 10.46 10.66 -18.10
N PRO A 163 10.16 10.13 -16.90
CA PRO A 163 11.09 9.34 -16.07
C PRO A 163 11.30 7.88 -16.49
N SER A 164 11.54 7.58 -17.78
CA SER A 164 11.84 6.19 -18.18
C SER A 164 13.14 5.64 -17.57
N ASP A 165 14.05 6.52 -17.14
CA ASP A 165 15.33 6.19 -16.48
C ASP A 165 15.51 6.92 -15.13
N SER A 166 14.41 7.27 -14.45
CA SER A 166 14.48 7.90 -13.12
C SER A 166 14.86 6.85 -12.07
N THR A 167 16.07 6.98 -11.52
CA THR A 167 16.51 6.21 -10.33
C THR A 167 15.51 6.34 -9.19
N TYR A 168 14.80 7.47 -9.09
CA TYR A 168 13.80 7.68 -8.05
C TYR A 168 12.62 6.70 -8.20
N ILE A 169 12.11 6.57 -9.42
CA ILE A 169 10.99 5.66 -9.73
C ILE A 169 11.38 4.20 -9.50
N GLU A 170 12.62 3.83 -9.85
CA GLU A 170 13.12 2.47 -9.61
C GLU A 170 13.09 2.14 -8.11
N GLU A 171 13.61 3.04 -7.27
CA GLU A 171 13.62 2.88 -5.82
C GLU A 171 12.20 2.88 -5.23
N TYR A 172 11.31 3.77 -5.65
CA TYR A 172 9.91 3.71 -5.24
C TYR A 172 9.26 2.37 -5.61
N THR A 173 9.54 1.83 -6.79
CA THR A 173 9.01 0.53 -7.23
C THR A 173 9.50 -0.60 -6.34
N LYS A 174 10.79 -0.61 -5.98
CA LYS A 174 11.36 -1.57 -5.02
C LYS A 174 10.62 -1.49 -3.67
N VAL A 175 10.43 -0.29 -3.14
CA VAL A 175 9.72 -0.07 -1.86
C VAL A 175 8.25 -0.50 -1.95
N SER A 176 7.55 -0.13 -3.03
CA SER A 176 6.16 -0.51 -3.26
C SER A 176 5.95 -2.02 -3.40
N ASN A 177 6.93 -2.73 -3.96
CA ASN A 177 6.89 -4.20 -4.10
C ASN A 177 6.98 -4.94 -2.76
N LEU A 178 7.46 -4.28 -1.70
CA LEU A 178 7.42 -4.83 -0.33
C LEU A 178 6.00 -4.87 0.24
N CYS A 179 5.03 -4.24 -0.44
CA CYS A 179 3.64 -4.20 -0.05
C CYS A 179 2.77 -5.09 -0.94
N PRO A 180 2.57 -6.37 -0.57
CA PRO A 180 1.60 -7.21 -1.25
C PRO A 180 0.17 -6.66 -1.07
N ASN A 181 -0.70 -6.99 -2.02
CA ASN A 181 -2.08 -6.50 -2.02
C ASN A 181 -2.83 -6.92 -0.76
N GLY A 182 -3.62 -6.01 -0.19
CA GLY A 182 -4.35 -6.25 1.07
C GLY A 182 -3.47 -6.24 2.33
N ASN A 183 -2.15 -6.00 2.21
CA ASN A 183 -1.31 -5.77 3.38
C ASN A 183 -1.65 -4.40 4.00
N ASP A 184 -2.33 -4.40 5.13
CA ASP A 184 -2.73 -3.18 5.85
C ASP A 184 -1.81 -2.84 7.02
N SER A 185 -0.55 -3.32 6.96
CA SER A 185 0.50 -2.84 7.84
C SER A 185 0.63 -1.32 7.75
N SER A 186 0.97 -0.71 8.88
CA SER A 186 1.22 0.73 8.99
C SER A 186 2.27 1.20 7.98
N PHE A 187 3.31 0.39 7.71
CA PHE A 187 4.29 0.63 6.64
C PHE A 187 3.63 0.76 5.26
N CYS A 188 2.81 -0.21 4.86
CA CYS A 188 2.17 -0.17 3.54
C CYS A 188 1.12 0.92 3.41
N LYS A 189 0.44 1.27 4.51
CA LYS A 189 -0.42 2.45 4.56
C LYS A 189 0.37 3.73 4.29
N GLU A 190 1.56 3.88 4.89
CA GLU A 190 2.40 5.06 4.66
C GLU A 190 2.95 5.11 3.22
N VAL A 191 3.35 3.97 2.63
CA VAL A 191 3.76 3.91 1.21
C VAL A 191 2.61 4.32 0.28
N ARG A 192 1.38 3.88 0.55
CA ARG A 192 0.19 4.29 -0.23
C ARG A 192 -0.12 5.76 -0.05
N LYS A 193 -0.03 6.29 1.18
CA LYS A 193 -0.20 7.71 1.47
C LYS A 193 0.81 8.55 0.70
N PHE A 194 2.09 8.14 0.68
CA PHE A 194 3.11 8.79 -0.14
C PHE A 194 2.72 8.84 -1.63
N LYS A 195 2.32 7.70 -2.20
CA LYS A 195 1.83 7.61 -3.59
C LYS A 195 0.67 8.57 -3.84
N ASP A 196 -0.28 8.59 -2.92
CA ASP A 196 -1.50 9.38 -3.02
C ASP A 196 -1.24 10.89 -2.92
N GLU A 197 -0.30 11.31 -2.08
CA GLU A 197 0.03 12.72 -1.88
C GLU A 197 0.96 13.28 -2.96
N TYR A 198 1.99 12.52 -3.35
CA TYR A 198 3.08 13.04 -4.18
C TYR A 198 3.06 12.52 -5.62
N MET A 199 2.32 11.44 -5.91
CA MET A 199 2.25 10.87 -7.26
C MET A 199 0.89 11.10 -7.96
N LYS A 200 -0.17 11.52 -7.23
CA LYS A 200 -1.47 11.92 -7.83
C LYS A 200 -1.40 13.34 -8.38
N GLY A 201 -0.56 13.52 -9.40
CA GLY A 201 -0.37 14.80 -10.09
C GLY A 201 0.24 14.67 -11.49
N ALA A 202 0.70 13.47 -11.89
CA ALA A 202 1.25 13.19 -13.22
C ALA A 202 0.15 13.11 -14.31
N LYS A 203 -0.67 14.16 -14.44
CA LYS A 203 -1.60 14.36 -15.56
C LYS A 203 -1.27 15.68 -16.26
N SER A 204 -0.54 15.61 -17.37
CA SER A 204 -1.02 16.09 -18.68
C SER A 204 0.02 15.90 -19.79
N GLU A 205 -0.47 15.35 -20.90
CA GLU A 205 -0.03 15.52 -22.30
C GLU A 205 1.29 14.92 -22.82
N ASN A 206 2.23 14.47 -21.99
CA ASN A 206 3.35 13.66 -22.50
C ASN A 206 3.40 12.26 -21.88
N ASP A 207 3.51 11.30 -22.79
CA ASP A 207 3.23 9.88 -22.65
C ASP A 207 4.32 9.15 -21.82
N CYS A 208 4.48 9.50 -20.54
CA CYS A 208 5.42 8.77 -19.69
C CYS A 208 4.84 7.42 -19.24
N SER A 209 5.16 6.36 -19.99
CA SER A 209 4.60 5.02 -19.75
C SER A 209 4.95 4.40 -18.40
N VAL A 210 5.98 4.86 -17.69
CA VAL A 210 6.52 4.17 -16.49
C VAL A 210 5.75 4.51 -15.22
N VAL A 211 5.50 5.80 -14.95
CA VAL A 211 4.63 6.22 -13.82
C VAL A 211 3.24 5.64 -14.01
N LEU A 212 2.70 5.72 -15.23
CA LEU A 212 1.43 5.10 -15.60
C LEU A 212 1.46 3.57 -15.41
N LYS A 213 2.53 2.86 -15.80
CA LYS A 213 2.66 1.40 -15.57
C LYS A 213 2.69 1.05 -14.10
N ILE A 214 3.37 1.81 -13.25
CA ILE A 214 3.46 1.53 -11.81
C ILE A 214 2.12 1.82 -11.12
N LEU A 215 1.50 2.97 -11.42
CA LEU A 215 0.16 3.32 -10.95
C LEU A 215 -0.86 2.25 -11.41
N HIS A 216 -0.81 1.86 -12.70
CA HIS A 216 -1.72 0.89 -13.29
C HIS A 216 -1.45 -0.54 -12.80
N GLN A 217 -0.20 -0.94 -12.55
CA GLN A 217 0.14 -2.26 -11.98
C GLN A 217 -0.31 -2.37 -10.52
N ALA A 218 -0.25 -1.30 -9.74
CA ALA A 218 -0.85 -1.25 -8.41
C ALA A 218 -2.39 -1.34 -8.51
N ASP A 219 -3.03 -0.58 -9.38
CA ASP A 219 -4.50 -0.60 -9.56
C ASP A 219 -5.04 -1.93 -10.11
N LYS A 220 -4.39 -2.53 -11.12
CA LYS A 220 -4.78 -3.84 -11.67
C LYS A 220 -4.71 -4.93 -10.62
N ARG A 221 -3.74 -4.82 -9.71
CA ARG A 221 -3.56 -5.74 -8.59
C ARG A 221 -4.76 -5.67 -7.63
N ASP A 222 -5.27 -4.47 -7.36
CA ASP A 222 -6.47 -4.28 -6.52
C ASP A 222 -7.75 -4.74 -7.22
N ILE A 223 -7.94 -4.39 -8.51
CA ILE A 223 -9.11 -4.80 -9.29
C ILE A 223 -9.19 -6.33 -9.44
N ARG A 224 -8.06 -6.98 -9.73
CA ARG A 224 -8.00 -8.45 -9.87
C ARG A 224 -8.42 -9.15 -8.58
N MET A 225 -8.06 -8.61 -7.42
CA MET A 225 -8.44 -9.19 -6.12
C MET A 225 -9.93 -8.98 -5.82
N VAL A 226 -10.50 -7.82 -6.14
CA VAL A 226 -11.95 -7.59 -6.03
C VAL A 226 -12.72 -8.59 -6.89
N ILE A 227 -12.28 -8.83 -8.13
CA ILE A 227 -12.89 -9.82 -9.02
C ILE A 227 -12.81 -11.23 -8.43
N LEU A 228 -11.65 -11.62 -7.86
CA LEU A 228 -11.49 -12.93 -7.22
C LEU A 228 -12.41 -13.11 -6.01
N ILE A 229 -12.53 -12.09 -5.15
CA ILE A 229 -13.41 -12.12 -3.96
C ILE A 229 -14.88 -12.27 -4.39
N VAL A 230 -15.34 -11.45 -5.35
CA VAL A 230 -16.71 -11.53 -5.88
C VAL A 230 -16.97 -12.88 -6.53
N SER A 231 -15.98 -13.43 -7.24
CA SER A 231 -16.09 -14.77 -7.85
C SER A 231 -16.24 -15.85 -6.78
N ILE A 232 -15.41 -15.83 -5.72
CA ILE A 232 -15.51 -16.82 -4.63
C ILE A 232 -16.85 -16.70 -3.89
N LEU A 233 -17.32 -15.48 -3.61
CA LEU A 233 -18.63 -15.24 -2.97
C LEU A 233 -19.79 -15.75 -3.83
N THR A 234 -19.75 -15.53 -5.14
CA THR A 234 -20.79 -16.03 -6.05
C THR A 234 -20.79 -17.56 -6.15
N PHE A 235 -19.61 -18.19 -6.26
CA PHE A 235 -19.50 -19.65 -6.26
C PHE A 235 -19.96 -20.29 -4.95
N THR A 236 -19.61 -19.71 -3.81
CA THR A 236 -20.06 -20.23 -2.50
C THR A 236 -21.58 -20.15 -2.35
N ILE A 237 -22.21 -19.06 -2.76
CA ILE A 237 -23.68 -18.93 -2.79
C ILE A 237 -24.30 -20.00 -3.70
N LEU A 238 -23.76 -20.22 -4.90
CA LEU A 238 -24.26 -21.24 -5.83
C LEU A 238 -24.16 -22.66 -5.24
N ILE A 239 -23.06 -22.98 -4.56
CA ILE A 239 -22.89 -24.27 -3.89
C ILE A 239 -23.91 -24.43 -2.75
N ILE A 240 -24.12 -23.39 -1.94
CA ILE A 240 -25.13 -23.41 -0.86
C ILE A 240 -26.53 -23.65 -1.45
N ILE A 241 -26.91 -22.93 -2.53
CA ILE A 241 -28.19 -23.13 -3.21
C ILE A 241 -28.29 -24.57 -3.76
N PHE A 242 -27.23 -25.11 -4.36
CA PHE A 242 -27.22 -26.46 -4.90
C PHE A 242 -27.38 -27.54 -3.81
N VAL A 243 -26.70 -27.36 -2.67
CA VAL A 243 -26.81 -28.23 -1.50
C VAL A 243 -28.22 -28.12 -0.90
N LEU A 244 -28.73 -26.91 -0.69
CA LEU A 244 -30.11 -26.71 -0.23
C LEU A 244 -31.12 -27.34 -1.20
N TYR A 245 -30.96 -27.15 -2.51
CA TYR A 245 -31.83 -27.78 -3.50
C TYR A 245 -31.79 -29.32 -3.45
N LYS A 246 -30.60 -29.90 -3.21
CA LYS A 246 -30.41 -31.36 -3.17
C LYS A 246 -30.88 -32.00 -1.84
N TYR A 247 -30.74 -31.31 -0.71
CA TYR A 247 -30.92 -31.89 0.63
C TYR A 247 -32.08 -31.28 1.45
N THR A 248 -32.74 -30.21 0.98
CA THR A 248 -34.00 -29.71 1.55
C THR A 248 -35.17 -30.45 0.88
N PRO A 249 -36.26 -30.83 1.60
CA PRO A 249 -37.34 -31.66 1.05
C PRO A 249 -38.22 -30.98 -0.02
N TYR A 250 -37.78 -29.88 -0.63
CA TYR A 250 -38.42 -29.28 -1.80
C TYR A 250 -38.15 -30.06 -3.10
N GLY A 251 -37.17 -30.98 -3.14
CA GLY A 251 -36.97 -31.89 -4.27
C GLY A 251 -38.20 -32.77 -4.59
N SER A 252 -39.08 -32.98 -3.60
CA SER A 252 -40.36 -33.67 -3.76
C SER A 252 -41.41 -32.84 -4.52
N TYR A 253 -41.31 -31.51 -4.51
CA TYR A 253 -42.22 -30.58 -5.20
C TYR A 253 -41.77 -30.24 -6.62
N VAL A 254 -40.47 -30.29 -6.89
CA VAL A 254 -39.90 -29.99 -8.21
C VAL A 254 -40.04 -31.16 -9.18
N LYS A 255 -39.92 -32.41 -8.71
CA LYS A 255 -40.12 -33.62 -9.54
C LYS A 255 -41.50 -33.69 -10.22
N PRO A 256 -42.62 -33.45 -9.52
CA PRO A 256 -43.95 -33.39 -10.12
C PRO A 256 -44.09 -32.22 -11.11
N CYS A 257 -43.54 -31.05 -10.79
CA CYS A 257 -43.62 -29.86 -11.66
C CYS A 257 -42.87 -30.07 -12.99
N LEU A 258 -41.66 -30.66 -12.94
CA LEU A 258 -40.90 -31.04 -14.13
C LEU A 258 -41.59 -32.14 -14.95
N LYS A 259 -42.24 -33.11 -14.30
CA LYS A 259 -43.05 -34.13 -14.98
C LYS A 259 -44.28 -33.52 -15.66
N LYS A 260 -44.91 -32.52 -15.02
CA LYS A 260 -46.05 -31.77 -15.57
C LYS A 260 -45.64 -30.94 -16.79
N LEU A 261 -44.50 -30.24 -16.74
CA LEU A 261 -43.94 -29.51 -17.88
C LEU A 261 -43.52 -30.43 -19.04
N LYS A 262 -42.92 -31.60 -18.75
CA LYS A 262 -42.59 -32.60 -19.77
C LYS A 262 -43.85 -33.17 -20.44
N ASN A 263 -44.92 -33.40 -19.67
CA ASN A 263 -46.21 -33.83 -20.22
C ASN A 263 -46.89 -32.72 -21.04
N MET A 264 -46.78 -31.44 -20.65
CA MET A 264 -47.27 -30.30 -21.45
C MET A 264 -46.50 -30.13 -22.76
N ARG A 265 -45.18 -30.38 -22.76
CA ARG A 265 -44.37 -30.38 -23.99
C ARG A 265 -44.70 -31.55 -24.91
N ASN A 266 -44.93 -32.74 -24.35
CA ASN A 266 -45.38 -33.89 -25.14
C ASN A 266 -46.81 -33.74 -25.66
N GLY A 267 -47.69 -32.99 -24.96
CA GLY A 267 -49.00 -32.60 -25.47
C GLY A 267 -48.94 -31.61 -26.63
N LYS A 268 -48.08 -30.59 -26.54
CA LYS A 268 -47.84 -29.63 -27.65
C LYS A 268 -47.16 -30.24 -28.88
N ASN A 269 -46.35 -31.29 -28.70
CA ASN A 269 -45.72 -32.00 -29.81
C ASN A 269 -46.73 -32.76 -30.70
N ASN A 270 -47.96 -32.98 -30.25
CA ASN A 270 -49.01 -33.58 -31.07
C ASN A 270 -49.82 -32.54 -31.87
N GLU A 271 -49.76 -31.26 -31.49
CA GLU A 271 -50.41 -30.15 -32.23
C GLU A 271 -49.50 -29.53 -33.30
N LEU A 272 -48.17 -29.64 -33.12
CA LEU A 272 -47.18 -29.17 -34.09
C LEU A 272 -47.23 -29.89 -35.46
N PRO A 273 -47.38 -31.22 -35.56
CA PRO A 273 -47.52 -31.90 -36.85
C PRO A 273 -48.86 -31.60 -37.55
N ILE A 274 -49.94 -31.34 -36.80
CA ILE A 274 -51.25 -30.98 -37.37
C ILE A 274 -51.20 -29.57 -37.99
N LEU A 275 -50.47 -28.64 -37.38
CA LEU A 275 -50.30 -27.29 -37.92
C LEU A 275 -49.41 -27.30 -39.18
N MET A 276 -48.35 -28.12 -39.21
CA MET A 276 -47.48 -28.23 -40.39
C MET A 276 -48.20 -28.88 -41.59
N ASP A 277 -49.03 -29.90 -41.37
CA ASP A 277 -49.86 -30.50 -42.44
C ASP A 277 -50.85 -29.49 -43.03
N LEU A 278 -51.51 -28.67 -42.18
CA LEU A 278 -52.43 -27.64 -42.63
C LEU A 278 -51.73 -26.55 -43.46
N PHE A 279 -50.50 -26.18 -43.10
CA PHE A 279 -49.72 -25.22 -43.89
C PHE A 279 -49.24 -25.80 -45.23
N ASP A 280 -48.82 -27.07 -45.28
CA ASP A 280 -48.40 -27.74 -46.52
C ASP A 280 -49.57 -27.98 -47.50
N GLU A 281 -50.75 -28.33 -46.98
CA GLU A 281 -51.97 -28.48 -47.79
C GLU A 281 -52.41 -27.13 -48.38
N THR A 282 -52.31 -26.05 -47.59
CA THR A 282 -52.64 -24.69 -48.06
C THR A 282 -51.62 -24.19 -49.12
N TYR A 283 -50.34 -24.52 -48.98
CA TYR A 283 -49.29 -24.10 -49.90
C TYR A 283 -49.35 -24.84 -51.24
N LYS A 284 -49.68 -26.14 -51.25
CA LYS A 284 -49.90 -26.92 -52.48
C LYS A 284 -51.10 -26.40 -53.29
N ASN A 285 -52.21 -26.09 -52.64
CA ASN A 285 -53.39 -25.55 -53.32
C ASN A 285 -53.13 -24.16 -53.95
N LEU A 286 -52.31 -23.32 -53.29
CA LEU A 286 -51.90 -22.01 -53.82
C LEU A 286 -50.90 -22.08 -54.98
N THR A 287 -50.11 -23.15 -55.06
CA THR A 287 -49.17 -23.34 -56.17
C THR A 287 -49.86 -23.93 -57.39
N ASP A 288 -50.74 -24.92 -57.22
CA ASP A 288 -51.51 -25.50 -58.35
C ASP A 288 -52.46 -24.49 -59.03
N GLU A 289 -53.06 -23.54 -58.29
CA GLU A 289 -53.88 -22.48 -58.90
C GLU A 289 -53.07 -21.47 -59.74
N ASN A 290 -51.77 -21.29 -59.45
CA ASN A 290 -50.93 -20.30 -60.12
C ASN A 290 -50.32 -20.78 -61.45
N TYR A 291 -50.47 -22.07 -61.81
CA TYR A 291 -49.96 -22.61 -63.08
C TYR A 291 -51.00 -22.63 -64.22
N LEU A 292 -52.18 -22.04 -64.04
CA LEU A 292 -53.28 -22.07 -65.02
C LEU A 292 -53.57 -20.77 -65.79
N ILE A 293 -52.71 -19.75 -65.75
CA ILE A 293 -52.87 -18.58 -66.64
C ILE A 293 -51.84 -18.63 -67.77
N SER A 294 -52.29 -19.37 -68.79
CA SER A 294 -51.76 -19.57 -70.14
C SER A 294 -51.25 -18.31 -70.85
N TYR A 295 -50.13 -18.49 -71.55
CA TYR A 295 -49.72 -17.75 -72.75
C TYR A 295 -50.92 -17.31 -73.63
N LYS A 296 -50.89 -16.07 -74.13
CA LYS A 296 -51.34 -15.76 -75.49
C LYS A 296 -50.53 -14.63 -76.11
N SER A 297 -50.05 -14.94 -77.30
CA SER A 297 -49.16 -14.21 -78.20
C SER A 297 -49.89 -13.19 -79.10
N LEU A 298 -49.06 -12.29 -79.66
CA LEU A 298 -49.06 -11.70 -81.01
C LEU A 298 -49.83 -10.39 -81.34
N ASP A 299 -49.07 -9.56 -82.07
CA ASP A 299 -49.36 -8.52 -83.07
C ASP A 299 -50.15 -7.27 -82.63
N TYR A 300 -49.73 -6.04 -82.98
CA TYR A 300 -49.14 -5.54 -84.24
C TYR A 300 -48.04 -4.48 -84.02
#